data_AF-A0A973J7G6-F1
#
_entry.id   AF-A0A973J7G6-F1
#
_cell.length_a   1.000
_cell.length_b   1.000
_cell.length_c   1.000
_cell.angle_alpha   90.00
_cell.angle_beta   90.00
_cell.angle_gamma   90.00
#
_symmetry.space_group_name_H-M   'P 1'
#
loop_
_entity.id
_entity.type
_entity.pdbx_description
1 polymer ?
#
loop_
_entity_poly.entity_id
_entity_poly.type
_entity_poly.pdbx_seq_one_letter_code
_entity_poly.pdbx_strand_id
1 'polypeptide(L)'
;DDSFLQKAYDAGARVQNASWGAPTSSNGYGGYTSLAAVVDDFLYRYPQHLLVVSAGNYGADANANGVIDADSITSPATAKNVLAVGASENNRASSATSCNSSNPLTRCWPSYGYTYNVAPFKTDFVSDDPNGLASFSSRGPADDGRIKPDLVAPGSNILSTRSHVSTASYSDSYDSNYAYESGTSMAAPIVSGSAALVRQWLNQARGITTPSAALVRALLLNGSEDLSPGQYGEGTTREIPAAWPNNVEGWGRVNVAASIELTGTQILLHDDTSGLSTSGLSQETISVTTAGQHLRVTLSWTDYPGSALTSKALVNDLDLEVVTPDGSTILGNAAADLTTACRSSGADRCNTSESVDIKATTAGTYTLRVRGISVAYGPQRFALVARIAPNPLLTYLPQLPQ
;
A
#
# COMPACT_ATOMS: atom_id res chain seq x y z
N ASP A 1 -12.73 -6.55 -20.93
CA ASP A 1 -14.08 -6.62 -20.36
C ASP A 1 -13.96 -6.26 -18.89
N ASP A 2 -14.73 -5.27 -18.44
CA ASP A 2 -14.82 -4.78 -17.05
C ASP A 2 -16.10 -5.28 -16.34
N SER A 3 -16.83 -6.23 -16.93
CA SER A 3 -18.13 -6.71 -16.44
C SER A 3 -18.13 -7.20 -14.99
N PHE A 4 -17.00 -7.71 -14.48
CA PHE A 4 -16.86 -8.15 -13.09
C PHE A 4 -16.85 -6.96 -12.09
N LEU A 5 -16.40 -5.79 -12.52
CA LEU A 5 -16.43 -4.56 -11.74
C LEU A 5 -17.82 -3.93 -11.80
N GLN A 6 -18.38 -3.84 -13.02
CA GLN A 6 -19.71 -3.25 -13.24
C GLN A 6 -20.80 -3.97 -12.43
N LYS A 7 -20.83 -5.30 -12.45
CA LYS A 7 -21.80 -6.10 -11.68
C LYS A 7 -21.76 -5.80 -10.18
N ALA A 8 -20.57 -5.67 -9.60
CA ALA A 8 -20.42 -5.37 -8.18
C ALA A 8 -20.87 -3.94 -7.87
N TYR A 9 -20.49 -2.98 -8.73
CA TYR A 9 -20.90 -1.59 -8.59
C TYR A 9 -22.42 -1.40 -8.64
N ASP A 10 -23.09 -2.06 -9.60
CA ASP A 10 -24.54 -2.04 -9.79
C ASP A 10 -25.28 -2.67 -8.61
N ALA A 11 -24.67 -3.68 -7.96
CA ALA A 11 -25.15 -4.26 -6.70
C ALA A 11 -24.91 -3.36 -5.46
N GLY A 12 -24.33 -2.17 -5.64
CA GLY A 12 -24.08 -1.20 -4.57
C GLY A 12 -22.71 -1.29 -3.92
N ALA A 13 -21.82 -2.18 -4.37
CA ALA A 13 -20.47 -2.28 -3.83
C ALA A 13 -19.64 -1.03 -4.17
N ARG A 14 -18.88 -0.56 -3.19
CA ARG A 14 -17.93 0.56 -3.33
C ARG A 14 -16.50 0.19 -2.93
N VAL A 15 -16.32 -0.99 -2.35
CA VAL A 15 -15.02 -1.64 -2.15
C VAL A 15 -15.16 -3.03 -2.73
N GLN A 16 -14.25 -3.41 -3.63
CA GLN A 16 -14.18 -4.72 -4.24
C GLN A 16 -12.80 -5.31 -4.03
N ASN A 17 -12.74 -6.61 -3.73
CA ASN A 17 -11.49 -7.34 -3.52
C ASN A 17 -11.21 -8.29 -4.69
N ALA A 18 -10.00 -8.24 -5.21
CA ALA A 18 -9.48 -9.16 -6.21
C ALA A 18 -8.19 -9.82 -5.68
N SER A 19 -8.34 -10.93 -4.97
CA SER A 19 -7.24 -11.79 -4.50
C SER A 19 -6.73 -12.73 -5.59
N TRP A 20 -6.46 -12.20 -6.77
CA TRP A 20 -5.98 -12.92 -7.94
C TRP A 20 -5.15 -11.98 -8.83
N GLY A 21 -4.29 -12.58 -9.64
CA GLY A 21 -3.46 -11.87 -10.60
C GLY A 21 -2.69 -12.84 -11.47
N ALA A 22 -2.11 -12.34 -12.55
CA ALA A 22 -1.29 -13.11 -13.47
C ALA A 22 0.03 -12.38 -13.79
N PRO A 23 1.10 -13.12 -14.13
CA PRO A 23 2.27 -12.55 -14.80
C PRO A 23 1.85 -11.69 -16.01
N THR A 24 2.60 -10.62 -16.27
CA THR A 24 2.32 -9.63 -17.32
C THR A 24 2.75 -10.12 -18.70
N SER A 25 3.63 -11.11 -18.75
CA SER A 25 3.98 -11.91 -19.94
C SER A 25 4.36 -13.34 -19.51
N SER A 26 4.76 -14.20 -20.45
CA SER A 26 5.04 -15.63 -20.19
C SER A 26 5.97 -15.89 -18.99
N ASN A 27 6.88 -14.96 -18.67
CA ASN A 27 7.70 -14.96 -17.45
C ASN A 27 8.03 -13.54 -16.98
N GLY A 28 7.19 -12.55 -17.32
CA GLY A 28 7.41 -11.16 -16.95
C GLY A 28 6.42 -10.72 -15.89
N TYR A 29 6.84 -9.79 -15.05
CA TYR A 29 6.03 -9.12 -14.05
C TYR A 29 6.04 -7.61 -14.32
N GLY A 30 5.48 -6.80 -13.43
CA GLY A 30 5.66 -5.34 -13.41
C GLY A 30 4.92 -4.53 -14.51
N GLY A 31 4.70 -5.10 -15.69
CA GLY A 31 4.07 -4.47 -16.84
C GLY A 31 2.63 -3.97 -16.66
N TYR A 32 2.34 -2.84 -17.31
CA TYR A 32 1.00 -2.27 -17.43
C TYR A 32 0.23 -2.94 -18.58
N THR A 33 -0.63 -3.91 -18.25
CA THR A 33 -1.32 -4.74 -19.26
C THR A 33 -2.60 -4.09 -19.79
N SER A 34 -3.20 -4.68 -20.83
CA SER A 34 -4.54 -4.29 -21.28
C SER A 34 -5.62 -4.46 -20.20
N LEU A 35 -5.47 -5.44 -19.29
CA LEU A 35 -6.36 -5.58 -18.15
C LEU A 35 -6.18 -4.42 -17.17
N ALA A 36 -4.94 -4.02 -16.89
CA ALA A 36 -4.66 -2.85 -16.04
C ALA A 36 -5.28 -1.56 -16.61
N ALA A 37 -5.20 -1.36 -17.94
CA ALA A 37 -5.85 -0.24 -18.61
C ALA A 37 -7.38 -0.26 -18.50
N VAL A 38 -8.01 -1.44 -18.68
CA VAL A 38 -9.47 -1.62 -18.53
C VAL A 38 -9.90 -1.36 -17.08
N VAL A 39 -9.13 -1.82 -16.10
CA VAL A 39 -9.38 -1.56 -14.67
C VAL A 39 -9.26 -0.08 -14.36
N ASP A 40 -8.20 0.60 -14.81
CA ASP A 40 -8.01 2.02 -14.58
C ASP A 40 -9.13 2.87 -15.22
N ASP A 41 -9.58 2.51 -16.44
CA ASP A 41 -10.70 3.16 -17.12
C ASP A 41 -12.00 3.05 -16.30
N PHE A 42 -12.32 1.86 -15.81
CA PHE A 42 -13.49 1.65 -14.96
C PHE A 42 -13.42 2.53 -13.70
N LEU A 43 -12.29 2.50 -12.99
CA LEU A 43 -12.13 3.24 -11.73
C LEU A 43 -12.16 4.75 -11.97
N TYR A 44 -11.66 5.23 -13.11
CA TYR A 44 -11.76 6.63 -13.52
C TYR A 44 -13.22 7.05 -13.77
N ARG A 45 -14.03 6.20 -14.42
CA ARG A 45 -15.47 6.45 -14.65
C ARG A 45 -16.31 6.34 -13.37
N TYR A 46 -15.89 5.51 -12.41
CA TYR A 46 -16.56 5.28 -11.14
C TYR A 46 -15.68 5.69 -9.95
N PRO A 47 -15.47 7.00 -9.73
CA PRO A 47 -14.44 7.51 -8.80
C PRO A 47 -14.69 7.20 -7.32
N GLN A 48 -15.81 6.59 -6.97
CA GLN A 48 -16.16 6.16 -5.61
C GLN A 48 -15.93 4.65 -5.38
N HIS A 49 -15.54 3.92 -6.42
CA HIS A 49 -15.32 2.48 -6.36
C HIS A 49 -13.83 2.22 -6.16
N LEU A 50 -13.47 1.56 -5.06
CA LEU A 50 -12.11 1.15 -4.77
C LEU A 50 -11.95 -0.33 -5.08
N LEU A 51 -11.00 -0.67 -5.96
CA LEU A 51 -10.57 -2.04 -6.19
C LEU A 51 -9.28 -2.32 -5.41
N VAL A 52 -9.33 -3.28 -4.50
CA VAL A 52 -8.18 -3.79 -3.75
C VAL A 52 -7.69 -5.06 -4.43
N VAL A 53 -6.39 -5.14 -4.74
CA VAL A 53 -5.81 -6.23 -5.54
C VAL A 53 -4.61 -6.83 -4.81
N SER A 54 -4.50 -8.15 -4.74
CA SER A 54 -3.29 -8.81 -4.24
C SER A 54 -2.09 -8.58 -5.16
N ALA A 55 -0.92 -8.25 -4.62
CA ALA A 55 0.28 -7.95 -5.40
C ALA A 55 0.82 -9.16 -6.21
N GLY A 56 0.64 -10.36 -5.69
CA GLY A 56 1.22 -11.60 -6.22
C GLY A 56 2.08 -12.32 -5.18
N ASN A 57 2.34 -13.61 -5.42
CA ASN A 57 3.12 -14.46 -4.53
C ASN A 57 4.41 -14.95 -5.22
N TYR A 58 5.06 -14.07 -5.98
CA TYR A 58 6.21 -14.39 -6.84
C TYR A 58 7.53 -13.82 -6.32
N GLY A 59 7.58 -13.36 -5.06
CA GLY A 59 8.83 -12.97 -4.42
C GLY A 59 9.76 -14.19 -4.29
N ALA A 60 10.99 -14.07 -4.76
CA ALA A 60 12.01 -15.12 -4.68
C ALA A 60 13.39 -14.49 -4.49
N ASP A 61 14.26 -15.16 -3.74
CA ASP A 61 15.71 -14.89 -3.74
C ASP A 61 16.36 -15.82 -4.77
N ALA A 62 16.29 -15.44 -6.05
CA ALA A 62 16.77 -16.25 -7.16
C ALA A 62 18.30 -16.19 -7.30
N ASN A 63 18.91 -15.10 -6.84
CA ASN A 63 20.36 -14.93 -6.84
C ASN A 63 21.04 -15.46 -5.55
N ALA A 64 20.25 -15.92 -4.57
CA ALA A 64 20.69 -16.55 -3.33
C ALA A 64 21.53 -15.62 -2.44
N ASN A 65 21.21 -14.32 -2.39
CA ASN A 65 21.92 -13.31 -1.61
C ASN A 65 21.28 -12.99 -0.24
N GLY A 66 20.14 -13.61 0.10
CA GLY A 66 19.42 -13.34 1.34
C GLY A 66 18.50 -12.12 1.29
N VAL A 67 18.12 -11.65 0.09
CA VAL A 67 17.15 -10.58 -0.15
C VAL A 67 16.21 -11.00 -1.28
N ILE A 68 14.92 -10.72 -1.16
CA ILE A 68 13.98 -11.03 -2.25
C ILE A 68 14.20 -10.08 -3.44
N ASP A 69 14.26 -10.67 -4.64
CA ASP A 69 14.45 -9.94 -5.89
C ASP A 69 13.23 -9.05 -6.23
N ALA A 70 13.53 -7.91 -6.85
CA ALA A 70 12.55 -6.97 -7.38
C ALA A 70 11.80 -7.54 -8.62
N ASP A 71 10.80 -6.79 -9.11
CA ASP A 71 10.04 -7.08 -10.33
C ASP A 71 9.28 -8.41 -10.29
N SER A 72 8.28 -8.48 -9.41
CA SER A 72 7.40 -9.66 -9.28
C SER A 72 5.92 -9.31 -9.16
N ILE A 73 5.53 -8.03 -9.33
CA ILE A 73 4.12 -7.58 -9.25
C ILE A 73 3.29 -8.13 -10.42
N THR A 74 2.13 -8.68 -10.10
CA THR A 74 1.20 -9.25 -11.09
C THR A 74 0.18 -8.24 -11.59
N SER A 75 -0.42 -8.50 -12.75
CA SER A 75 -1.59 -7.75 -13.22
C SER A 75 -2.87 -8.37 -12.65
N PRO A 76 -3.85 -7.59 -12.16
CA PRO A 76 -4.01 -6.14 -12.32
C PRO A 76 -3.43 -5.28 -11.19
N ALA A 77 -2.60 -5.80 -10.29
CA ALA A 77 -1.99 -4.99 -9.23
C ALA A 77 -1.07 -3.87 -9.76
N THR A 78 -0.57 -4.03 -11.00
CA THR A 78 0.18 -3.01 -11.75
C THR A 78 -0.68 -1.83 -12.23
N ALA A 79 -2.01 -1.88 -12.15
CA ALA A 79 -2.89 -0.76 -12.48
C ALA A 79 -2.63 0.45 -11.56
N LYS A 80 -2.87 1.68 -12.05
CA LYS A 80 -2.56 2.90 -11.30
C LYS A 80 -3.58 3.18 -10.21
N ASN A 81 -4.84 2.90 -10.50
CA ASN A 81 -5.99 3.34 -9.70
C ASN A 81 -6.44 2.31 -8.66
N VAL A 82 -5.85 1.12 -8.67
CA VAL A 82 -6.11 0.09 -7.65
C VAL A 82 -5.33 0.37 -6.37
N LEU A 83 -5.76 -0.25 -5.27
CA LEU A 83 -4.96 -0.41 -4.07
C LEU A 83 -4.32 -1.81 -4.09
N ALA A 84 -3.07 -1.89 -4.53
CA ALA A 84 -2.29 -3.12 -4.58
C ALA A 84 -1.72 -3.46 -3.20
N VAL A 85 -1.88 -4.72 -2.77
CA VAL A 85 -1.58 -5.15 -1.40
C VAL A 85 -0.56 -6.28 -1.39
N GLY A 86 0.60 -6.03 -0.79
CA GLY A 86 1.58 -7.05 -0.44
C GLY A 86 1.29 -7.70 0.91
N ALA A 87 2.07 -8.69 1.28
CA ALA A 87 1.92 -9.44 2.52
C ALA A 87 3.08 -9.14 3.47
N SER A 88 2.76 -8.51 4.61
CA SER A 88 3.62 -8.60 5.79
C SER A 88 3.40 -9.94 6.47
N GLU A 89 4.29 -10.29 7.38
CA GLU A 89 4.08 -11.43 8.23
C GLU A 89 2.98 -11.16 9.26
N ASN A 90 2.35 -12.24 9.69
CA ASN A 90 1.53 -12.26 10.89
C ASN A 90 2.39 -12.69 12.09
N ASN A 91 1.92 -12.44 13.32
CA ASN A 91 2.63 -12.88 14.52
C ASN A 91 1.91 -14.08 15.14
N ARG A 92 2.36 -15.28 14.79
CA ARG A 92 1.75 -16.56 15.19
C ARG A 92 2.74 -17.62 15.64
N ALA A 93 4.03 -17.37 15.48
CA ALA A 93 5.04 -18.30 15.96
C ALA A 93 4.86 -18.50 17.46
N SER A 94 4.86 -19.76 17.86
CA SER A 94 4.91 -20.11 19.28
C SER A 94 6.32 -19.84 19.82
N SER A 95 6.55 -20.07 21.11
CA SER A 95 7.89 -20.04 21.73
C SER A 95 8.85 -21.13 21.20
N ALA A 96 8.64 -21.61 19.97
CA ALA A 96 9.43 -22.62 19.30
C ALA A 96 10.78 -22.05 18.88
N THR A 97 11.81 -22.88 19.03
CA THR A 97 13.20 -22.54 18.70
C THR A 97 13.70 -23.27 17.44
N SER A 98 12.82 -24.01 16.76
CA SER A 98 13.17 -24.79 15.57
C SER A 98 12.01 -24.94 14.59
N CYS A 99 12.35 -25.06 13.31
CA CYS A 99 11.40 -25.23 12.22
C CYS A 99 10.73 -26.62 12.26
N ASN A 100 9.42 -26.68 12.08
CA ASN A 100 8.67 -27.90 11.78
C ASN A 100 7.73 -27.63 10.61
N SER A 101 8.03 -28.24 9.46
CA SER A 101 7.25 -28.05 8.22
C SER A 101 5.80 -28.55 8.32
N SER A 102 5.52 -29.50 9.22
CA SER A 102 4.20 -30.09 9.45
C SER A 102 3.32 -29.25 10.39
N ASN A 103 3.87 -28.23 11.05
CA ASN A 103 3.12 -27.33 11.91
C ASN A 103 3.10 -25.92 11.29
N PRO A 104 1.92 -25.39 10.88
CA PRO A 104 1.83 -24.07 10.27
C PRO A 104 2.41 -22.97 11.18
N LEU A 105 2.30 -23.10 12.49
CA LEU A 105 2.76 -22.09 13.46
C LEU A 105 4.29 -22.05 13.63
N THR A 106 5.02 -23.05 13.15
CA THR A 106 6.49 -23.12 13.29
C THR A 106 7.15 -23.46 11.96
N ARG A 107 6.47 -23.17 10.86
CA ARG A 107 6.96 -23.40 9.49
C ARG A 107 7.95 -22.30 9.13
N CYS A 108 9.05 -22.68 8.49
CA CYS A 108 10.05 -21.75 7.97
C CYS A 108 9.99 -21.68 6.44
N TRP A 109 10.56 -20.61 5.87
CA TRP A 109 10.47 -20.28 4.44
C TRP A 109 10.91 -21.39 3.47
N PRO A 110 11.91 -22.26 3.74
CA PRO A 110 12.23 -23.38 2.85
C PRO A 110 11.06 -24.31 2.52
N SER A 111 10.00 -24.31 3.33
CA SER A 111 8.77 -25.08 3.05
C SER A 111 7.97 -24.54 1.86
N TYR A 112 8.22 -23.30 1.44
CA TYR A 112 7.56 -22.62 0.31
C TYR A 112 8.37 -22.69 -0.99
N GLY A 113 9.62 -23.18 -0.96
CA GLY A 113 10.42 -23.35 -2.18
C GLY A 113 11.92 -23.28 -1.94
N TYR A 114 12.68 -23.74 -2.93
CA TYR A 114 14.14 -23.77 -2.87
C TYR A 114 14.80 -22.39 -2.89
N THR A 115 14.06 -21.37 -3.34
CA THR A 115 14.48 -19.96 -3.40
C THR A 115 14.61 -19.30 -2.03
N TYR A 116 14.38 -20.02 -0.93
CA TYR A 116 14.49 -19.51 0.43
C TYR A 116 15.49 -20.30 1.29
N ASN A 117 16.48 -20.95 0.66
CA ASN A 117 17.46 -21.81 1.33
C ASN A 117 18.73 -21.10 1.83
N VAL A 118 18.80 -19.77 1.67
CA VAL A 118 19.91 -18.93 2.15
C VAL A 118 19.46 -18.13 3.37
N ALA A 119 20.40 -17.84 4.26
CA ALA A 119 20.13 -16.96 5.40
C ALA A 119 19.81 -15.54 4.89
N PRO A 120 18.86 -14.83 5.50
CA PRO A 120 18.20 -15.18 6.76
C PRO A 120 17.00 -16.13 6.60
N PHE A 121 16.38 -16.21 5.42
CA PHE A 121 15.15 -16.98 5.16
C PHE A 121 15.21 -18.45 5.59
N LYS A 122 16.37 -19.10 5.42
CA LYS A 122 16.56 -20.53 5.68
C LYS A 122 16.06 -21.00 7.06
N THR A 123 16.25 -20.16 8.07
CA THR A 123 15.91 -20.47 9.47
C THR A 123 14.78 -19.60 10.00
N ASP A 124 14.27 -18.70 9.18
CA ASP A 124 13.29 -17.72 9.57
C ASP A 124 11.88 -18.28 9.48
N PHE A 125 11.06 -17.97 10.49
CA PHE A 125 9.69 -18.45 10.53
C PHE A 125 8.83 -17.66 9.55
N VAL A 126 7.73 -18.27 9.10
CA VAL A 126 6.83 -17.63 8.14
C VAL A 126 5.93 -16.58 8.80
N SER A 127 5.87 -16.54 10.13
CA SER A 127 4.91 -15.74 10.90
C SER A 127 5.37 -15.44 12.32
N ASP A 128 6.53 -14.84 12.53
CA ASP A 128 7.05 -14.50 13.87
C ASP A 128 7.28 -13.00 14.09
N ASP A 129 7.53 -12.22 13.03
CA ASP A 129 7.74 -10.78 13.16
C ASP A 129 6.64 -9.98 12.43
N PRO A 130 5.74 -9.27 13.14
CA PRO A 130 4.73 -8.45 12.46
C PRO A 130 5.34 -7.30 11.63
N ASN A 131 6.59 -6.90 11.89
CA ASN A 131 7.33 -5.94 11.08
C ASN A 131 8.14 -6.61 9.96
N GLY A 132 8.06 -7.92 9.83
CA GLY A 132 8.62 -8.67 8.71
C GLY A 132 7.73 -8.65 7.47
N LEU A 133 8.36 -8.71 6.29
CA LEU A 133 7.68 -8.99 5.02
C LEU A 133 7.67 -10.48 4.73
N ALA A 134 6.52 -11.00 4.28
CA ALA A 134 6.44 -12.37 3.81
C ALA A 134 7.34 -12.56 2.57
N SER A 135 8.22 -13.55 2.57
CA SER A 135 9.20 -13.76 1.49
C SER A 135 8.56 -14.05 0.14
N PHE A 136 7.37 -14.67 0.10
CA PHE A 136 6.63 -14.86 -1.15
C PHE A 136 6.02 -13.57 -1.71
N SER A 137 5.87 -12.51 -0.90
CA SER A 137 5.17 -11.30 -1.33
C SER A 137 5.90 -10.68 -2.50
N SER A 138 5.19 -10.51 -3.62
CA SER A 138 5.75 -9.84 -4.80
C SER A 138 6.23 -8.42 -4.47
N ARG A 139 7.34 -8.03 -5.10
CA ARG A 139 8.03 -6.75 -4.96
C ARG A 139 7.96 -5.96 -6.23
N GLY A 140 7.86 -4.65 -6.09
CA GLY A 140 7.99 -3.72 -7.20
C GLY A 140 9.43 -3.55 -7.66
N PRO A 141 9.71 -2.48 -8.41
CA PRO A 141 8.72 -1.53 -8.95
C PRO A 141 7.81 -2.20 -10.00
N ALA A 142 6.77 -1.49 -10.44
CA ALA A 142 6.19 -1.77 -11.76
C ALA A 142 7.22 -1.41 -12.87
N ASP A 143 7.05 -1.92 -14.09
CA ASP A 143 8.03 -1.74 -15.18
C ASP A 143 8.27 -0.26 -15.54
N ASP A 144 7.26 0.59 -15.32
CA ASP A 144 7.36 2.04 -15.52
C ASP A 144 7.90 2.80 -14.30
N GLY A 145 8.45 2.09 -13.33
CA GLY A 145 9.14 2.63 -12.15
C GLY A 145 8.21 3.09 -11.02
N ARG A 146 6.89 2.88 -11.13
CA ARG A 146 5.94 3.12 -10.04
C ARG A 146 6.21 2.20 -8.86
N ILE A 147 6.00 2.71 -7.65
CA ILE A 147 6.07 1.91 -6.45
C ILE A 147 4.84 1.01 -6.37
N LYS A 148 5.10 -0.29 -6.24
CA LYS A 148 4.12 -1.34 -5.95
C LYS A 148 4.76 -2.36 -5.00
N PRO A 149 4.00 -3.01 -4.10
CA PRO A 149 2.59 -2.75 -3.78
C PRO A 149 2.38 -1.32 -3.23
N ASP A 150 1.13 -0.90 -3.10
CA ASP A 150 0.82 0.41 -2.51
C ASP A 150 0.99 0.39 -0.99
N LEU A 151 0.59 -0.71 -0.35
CA LEU A 151 0.77 -0.98 1.07
C LEU A 151 0.79 -2.49 1.34
N VAL A 152 1.05 -2.88 2.59
CA VAL A 152 1.02 -4.29 3.01
C VAL A 152 0.07 -4.55 4.17
N ALA A 153 -0.29 -5.81 4.37
CA ALA A 153 -1.03 -6.27 5.55
C ALA A 153 -0.60 -7.71 5.89
N PRO A 154 -0.86 -8.19 7.13
CA PRO A 154 -0.54 -9.56 7.49
C PRO A 154 -1.13 -10.56 6.49
N GLY A 155 -0.28 -11.37 5.86
CA GLY A 155 -0.67 -12.31 4.82
C GLY A 155 -0.14 -13.72 5.04
N SER A 156 0.59 -13.99 6.12
CA SER A 156 1.07 -15.32 6.46
C SER A 156 0.25 -15.98 7.58
N ASN A 157 -0.03 -17.28 7.43
CA ASN A 157 -0.78 -18.11 8.37
C ASN A 157 -2.07 -17.43 8.87
N ILE A 158 -2.89 -16.89 7.96
CA ILE A 158 -4.15 -16.24 8.31
C ILE A 158 -5.20 -17.32 8.56
N LEU A 159 -5.68 -17.40 9.81
CA LEU A 159 -6.82 -18.22 10.17
C LEU A 159 -8.11 -17.55 9.67
N SER A 160 -8.82 -18.20 8.76
CA SER A 160 -10.08 -17.69 8.21
C SER A 160 -11.07 -18.81 7.91
N THR A 161 -12.25 -18.46 7.42
CA THR A 161 -13.35 -19.38 7.16
C THR A 161 -12.95 -20.46 6.16
N ARG A 162 -13.23 -21.71 6.50
CA ARG A 162 -13.04 -22.89 5.66
C ARG A 162 -14.33 -23.25 4.94
N SER A 163 -14.27 -23.41 3.62
CA SER A 163 -15.41 -23.87 2.83
C SER A 163 -15.81 -25.31 3.20
N HIS A 164 -17.11 -25.56 3.32
CA HIS A 164 -17.68 -26.89 3.56
C HIS A 164 -17.88 -27.71 2.27
N VAL A 165 -17.57 -27.14 1.11
CA VAL A 165 -17.58 -27.89 -0.15
C VAL A 165 -16.47 -28.94 -0.12
N SER A 166 -16.80 -30.20 -0.43
CA SER A 166 -15.88 -31.33 -0.31
C SER A 166 -14.63 -31.23 -1.20
N THR A 167 -14.68 -30.41 -2.24
CA THR A 167 -13.56 -30.15 -3.17
C THR A 167 -12.76 -28.91 -2.80
N ALA A 168 -13.09 -28.21 -1.72
CA ALA A 168 -12.32 -27.06 -1.28
C ALA A 168 -10.95 -27.50 -0.76
N SER A 169 -9.92 -26.78 -1.17
CA SER A 169 -8.55 -26.92 -0.66
C SER A 169 -8.25 -25.80 0.32
N TYR A 170 -7.34 -26.06 1.24
CA TYR A 170 -6.76 -25.09 2.17
C TYR A 170 -5.37 -25.61 2.56
N SER A 171 -4.48 -24.72 3.02
CA SER A 171 -3.10 -25.12 3.34
C SER A 171 -3.04 -26.01 4.59
N ASP A 172 -3.59 -25.53 5.71
CA ASP A 172 -3.52 -26.25 6.97
C ASP A 172 -4.86 -26.15 7.73
N SER A 173 -5.41 -27.29 8.15
CA SER A 173 -6.68 -27.34 8.88
C SER A 173 -6.50 -26.78 10.30
N TYR A 174 -7.49 -26.00 10.78
CA TYR A 174 -7.61 -25.69 12.21
C TYR A 174 -8.73 -26.54 12.84
N ASP A 175 -9.95 -26.39 12.32
CA ASP A 175 -11.11 -27.20 12.70
C ASP A 175 -12.05 -27.42 11.50
N SER A 176 -13.33 -27.75 11.77
CA SER A 176 -14.34 -27.96 10.72
C SER A 176 -14.80 -26.67 10.02
N ASN A 177 -14.55 -25.50 10.60
CA ASN A 177 -15.06 -24.21 10.15
C ASN A 177 -13.94 -23.22 9.77
N TYR A 178 -12.69 -23.48 10.17
CA TYR A 178 -11.56 -22.60 9.92
C TYR A 178 -10.32 -23.37 9.45
N ALA A 179 -9.51 -22.68 8.65
CA ALA A 179 -8.23 -23.15 8.16
C ALA A 179 -7.23 -21.98 8.05
N TYR A 180 -5.96 -22.31 8.02
CA TYR A 180 -4.88 -21.37 7.75
C TYR A 180 -4.58 -21.33 6.25
N GLU A 181 -4.40 -20.13 5.72
CA GLU A 181 -3.79 -19.88 4.42
C GLU A 181 -2.77 -18.75 4.49
N SER A 182 -1.89 -18.72 3.48
CA SER A 182 -0.87 -17.68 3.33
C SER A 182 -0.86 -17.17 1.90
N GLY A 183 -0.72 -15.87 1.74
CA GLY A 183 -0.63 -15.20 0.45
C GLY A 183 -0.95 -13.72 0.55
N THR A 184 -0.54 -12.97 -0.46
CA THR A 184 -1.10 -11.63 -0.71
C THR A 184 -2.62 -11.69 -0.93
N SER A 185 -3.14 -12.84 -1.36
CA SER A 185 -4.56 -13.18 -1.40
C SER A 185 -5.28 -13.09 -0.05
N MET A 186 -4.56 -13.23 1.07
CA MET A 186 -5.10 -13.11 2.44
C MET A 186 -4.88 -11.69 3.00
N ALA A 187 -3.81 -11.01 2.59
CA ALA A 187 -3.56 -9.62 2.96
C ALA A 187 -4.58 -8.65 2.29
N ALA A 188 -4.91 -8.85 1.01
CA ALA A 188 -5.86 -8.02 0.28
C ALA A 188 -7.27 -7.91 0.92
N PRO A 189 -7.92 -8.99 1.39
CA PRO A 189 -9.21 -8.89 2.06
C PRO A 189 -9.14 -8.22 3.43
N ILE A 190 -8.01 -8.29 4.16
CA ILE A 190 -7.80 -7.51 5.38
C ILE A 190 -7.83 -6.01 5.06
N VAL A 191 -7.13 -5.60 4.00
CA VAL A 191 -7.14 -4.19 3.53
C VAL A 191 -8.52 -3.78 3.00
N SER A 192 -9.25 -4.69 2.36
CA SER A 192 -10.62 -4.43 1.93
C SER A 192 -11.56 -4.14 3.11
N GLY A 193 -11.42 -4.90 4.21
CA GLY A 193 -12.12 -4.62 5.47
C GLY A 193 -11.72 -3.27 6.07
N SER A 194 -10.42 -2.97 6.08
CA SER A 194 -9.88 -1.66 6.52
C SER A 194 -10.46 -0.50 5.70
N ALA A 195 -10.53 -0.63 4.38
CA ALA A 195 -11.12 0.37 3.49
C ALA A 195 -12.62 0.57 3.76
N ALA A 196 -13.36 -0.51 4.05
CA ALA A 196 -14.76 -0.42 4.43
C ALA A 196 -14.96 0.34 5.75
N LEU A 197 -14.10 0.11 6.75
CA LEU A 197 -14.12 0.84 8.03
C LEU A 197 -13.77 2.33 7.84
N VAL A 198 -12.73 2.66 7.07
CA VAL A 198 -12.39 4.06 6.74
C VAL A 198 -13.55 4.74 6.02
N ARG A 199 -14.17 4.07 5.06
CA ARG A 199 -15.34 4.59 4.34
C ARG A 199 -16.55 4.79 5.26
N GLN A 200 -16.76 3.89 6.23
CA GLN A 200 -17.79 4.05 7.25
C GLN A 200 -17.51 5.27 8.14
N TRP A 201 -16.27 5.45 8.60
CA TRP A 201 -15.87 6.61 9.40
C TRP A 201 -16.07 7.93 8.65
N LEU A 202 -15.67 8.00 7.38
CA LEU A 202 -15.90 9.17 6.52
C LEU A 202 -17.40 9.53 6.45
N ASN A 203 -18.27 8.54 6.28
CA ASN A 203 -19.71 8.72 6.22
C ASN A 203 -20.30 9.17 7.57
N GLN A 204 -20.00 8.43 8.65
CA GLN A 204 -20.69 8.58 9.93
C GLN A 204 -20.09 9.68 10.82
N ALA A 205 -18.76 9.82 10.84
CA ALA A 205 -18.07 10.76 11.71
C ALA A 205 -17.72 12.08 11.00
N ARG A 206 -17.48 12.06 9.68
CA ARG A 206 -17.09 13.24 8.90
C ARG A 206 -18.18 13.78 7.97
N GLY A 207 -19.31 13.08 7.84
CA GLY A 207 -20.42 13.50 6.97
C GLY A 207 -20.13 13.40 5.47
N ILE A 208 -19.02 12.78 5.07
CA ILE A 208 -18.63 12.59 3.67
C ILE A 208 -19.32 11.31 3.17
N THR A 209 -20.51 11.47 2.59
CA THR A 209 -21.39 10.31 2.28
C THR A 209 -20.98 9.56 1.01
N THR A 210 -20.29 10.22 0.09
CA THR A 210 -19.82 9.67 -1.18
C THR A 210 -18.32 9.93 -1.38
N PRO A 211 -17.44 9.43 -0.49
CA PRO A 211 -16.01 9.69 -0.59
C PRO A 211 -15.44 9.06 -1.86
N SER A 212 -14.47 9.73 -2.48
CA SER A 212 -13.73 9.16 -3.60
C SER A 212 -12.87 7.97 -3.16
N ALA A 213 -12.59 7.05 -4.08
CA ALA A 213 -11.63 5.98 -3.88
C ALA A 213 -10.22 6.55 -3.64
N ALA A 214 -9.89 7.70 -4.25
CA ALA A 214 -8.65 8.43 -3.99
C ALA A 214 -8.55 8.89 -2.53
N LEU A 215 -9.63 9.38 -1.91
CA LEU A 215 -9.65 9.76 -0.50
C LEU A 215 -9.44 8.56 0.43
N VAL A 216 -10.15 7.46 0.16
CA VAL A 216 -9.99 6.23 0.96
C VAL A 216 -8.56 5.68 0.83
N ARG A 217 -8.00 5.68 -0.38
CA ARG A 217 -6.59 5.30 -0.63
C ARG A 217 -5.64 6.23 0.11
N ALA A 218 -5.79 7.55 -0.02
CA ALA A 218 -4.94 8.52 0.65
C ALA A 218 -4.94 8.35 2.18
N LEU A 219 -6.09 8.07 2.81
CA LEU A 219 -6.18 7.81 4.25
C LEU A 219 -5.42 6.56 4.68
N LEU A 220 -5.60 5.44 3.97
CA LEU A 220 -4.92 4.18 4.28
C LEU A 220 -3.41 4.28 4.10
N LEU A 221 -2.98 4.97 3.04
CA LEU A 221 -1.58 5.26 2.73
C LEU A 221 -0.94 6.27 3.71
N ASN A 222 -1.73 7.22 4.21
CA ASN A 222 -1.25 8.17 5.21
C ASN A 222 -1.11 7.50 6.59
N GLY A 223 -2.08 6.67 6.97
CA GLY A 223 -2.08 6.00 8.25
C GLY A 223 -1.16 4.77 8.36
N SER A 224 -0.53 4.30 7.29
CA SER A 224 0.28 3.09 7.32
C SER A 224 1.52 3.19 8.21
N GLU A 225 1.92 2.06 8.80
CA GLU A 225 3.13 1.93 9.60
C GLU A 225 4.32 1.58 8.71
N ASP A 226 5.36 2.40 8.78
CA ASP A 226 6.66 2.16 8.14
C ASP A 226 7.38 1.03 8.88
N LEU A 227 7.69 -0.06 8.19
CA LEU A 227 8.23 -1.28 8.79
C LEU A 227 9.76 -1.29 8.84
N SER A 228 10.43 -0.35 8.15
CA SER A 228 11.88 -0.25 8.16
C SER A 228 12.44 -0.11 9.61
N PRO A 229 13.48 -0.87 10.00
CA PRO A 229 14.38 -1.65 9.15
C PRO A 229 13.94 -3.10 8.87
N GLY A 230 12.75 -3.51 9.33
CA GLY A 230 12.21 -4.86 9.13
C GLY A 230 12.91 -5.96 9.92
N GLN A 231 12.60 -7.21 9.57
CA GLN A 231 12.99 -8.38 10.34
C GLN A 231 14.51 -8.71 10.27
N TYR A 232 15.24 -8.16 9.29
CA TYR A 232 16.67 -8.45 9.08
C TYR A 232 17.59 -7.24 9.26
N GLY A 233 17.08 -6.16 9.86
CA GLY A 233 17.88 -4.99 10.24
C GLY A 233 18.50 -4.25 9.05
N GLU A 234 19.61 -3.55 9.29
CA GLU A 234 20.20 -2.59 8.33
C GLU A 234 21.40 -3.12 7.54
N GLY A 235 21.67 -4.43 7.65
CA GLY A 235 22.85 -5.07 7.05
C GLY A 235 22.71 -5.38 5.56
N THR A 236 23.59 -6.25 5.05
CA THR A 236 23.60 -6.66 3.64
C THR A 236 22.37 -7.45 3.21
N THR A 237 21.67 -8.06 4.17
CA THR A 237 20.42 -8.81 3.97
C THR A 237 19.19 -7.98 4.37
N ARG A 238 19.31 -6.65 4.37
CA ARG A 238 18.20 -5.75 4.68
C ARG A 238 17.10 -5.95 3.65
N GLU A 239 15.94 -6.41 4.12
CA GLU A 239 14.79 -6.68 3.27
C GLU A 239 13.98 -5.42 2.98
N ILE A 240 13.79 -4.56 3.99
CA ILE A 240 12.95 -3.36 3.88
C ILE A 240 13.86 -2.13 3.76
N PRO A 241 13.90 -1.43 2.61
CA PRO A 241 14.74 -0.25 2.42
C PRO A 241 14.46 0.87 3.43
N ALA A 242 15.47 1.70 3.72
CA ALA A 242 15.30 2.93 4.54
C ALA A 242 14.50 4.02 3.81
N ALA A 243 14.53 3.99 2.48
CA ALA A 243 13.76 4.89 1.65
C ALA A 243 12.26 4.64 1.85
N TRP A 244 11.49 5.72 1.86
CA TRP A 244 10.05 5.68 2.02
C TRP A 244 9.45 6.77 1.12
N PRO A 245 8.57 6.46 0.15
CA PRO A 245 8.10 5.16 -0.32
C PRO A 245 9.13 4.06 -0.58
N ASN A 246 8.80 2.75 -0.58
CA ASN A 246 9.66 1.75 -1.24
C ASN A 246 8.93 0.60 -1.94
N ASN A 247 9.65 -0.11 -2.81
CA ASN A 247 9.14 -1.21 -3.65
C ASN A 247 8.89 -2.53 -2.91
N VAL A 248 9.06 -2.56 -1.59
CA VAL A 248 8.91 -3.76 -0.76
C VAL A 248 7.63 -3.69 0.06
N GLU A 249 7.47 -2.65 0.87
CA GLU A 249 6.29 -2.46 1.72
C GLU A 249 5.28 -1.44 1.17
N GLY A 250 5.62 -0.80 0.04
CA GLY A 250 4.89 0.37 -0.42
C GLY A 250 5.01 1.49 0.60
N TRP A 251 3.87 2.04 1.01
CA TRP A 251 3.79 3.09 2.02
C TRP A 251 3.81 2.52 3.45
N GLY A 252 3.85 1.19 3.59
CA GLY A 252 3.92 0.49 4.87
C GLY A 252 2.74 -0.42 5.15
N ARG A 253 2.67 -0.98 6.36
CA ARG A 253 1.60 -1.85 6.81
C ARG A 253 0.34 -1.07 7.16
N VAL A 254 -0.83 -1.51 6.70
CA VAL A 254 -2.10 -0.86 7.02
C VAL A 254 -2.31 -0.72 8.53
N ASN A 255 -2.73 0.47 8.98
CA ASN A 255 -3.10 0.74 10.36
C ASN A 255 -4.37 1.61 10.40
N VAL A 256 -5.51 0.99 10.68
CA VAL A 256 -6.83 1.66 10.63
C VAL A 256 -6.93 2.76 11.68
N ALA A 257 -6.43 2.52 12.90
CA ALA A 257 -6.47 3.50 13.98
C ALA A 257 -5.70 4.77 13.61
N ALA A 258 -4.58 4.61 12.92
CA ALA A 258 -3.76 5.68 12.39
C ALA A 258 -4.34 6.37 11.13
N SER A 259 -5.27 5.72 10.42
CA SER A 259 -5.89 6.21 9.18
C SER A 259 -7.16 7.01 9.40
N ILE A 260 -7.67 7.07 10.63
CA ILE A 260 -8.88 7.81 11.02
C ILE A 260 -8.57 8.75 12.19
N GLU A 261 -9.42 9.75 12.38
CA GLU A 261 -9.24 10.68 13.50
C GLU A 261 -9.71 10.02 14.80
N LEU A 262 -8.75 9.79 15.70
CA LEU A 262 -8.96 9.37 17.09
C LEU A 262 -8.41 10.44 18.05
N THR A 263 -8.72 10.31 19.34
CA THR A 263 -8.26 11.26 20.37
C THR A 263 -6.74 11.48 20.29
N GLY A 264 -6.33 12.74 20.15
CA GLY A 264 -4.92 13.13 20.06
C GLY A 264 -4.37 13.19 18.63
N THR A 265 -5.15 12.78 17.63
CA THR A 265 -4.82 12.93 16.21
C THR A 265 -5.68 14.03 15.59
N GLN A 266 -5.08 14.83 14.70
CA GLN A 266 -5.80 15.78 13.84
C GLN A 266 -5.71 15.32 12.39
N ILE A 267 -6.84 15.26 11.67
CA ILE A 267 -6.87 14.92 10.25
C ILE A 267 -7.56 16.00 9.42
N LEU A 268 -6.79 16.62 8.52
CA LEU A 268 -7.28 17.41 7.40
C LEU A 268 -7.63 16.48 6.23
N LEU A 269 -8.81 16.69 5.65
CA LEU A 269 -9.31 15.97 4.48
C LEU A 269 -9.70 16.99 3.41
N HIS A 270 -9.17 16.86 2.20
CA HIS A 270 -9.62 17.60 1.02
C HIS A 270 -9.86 16.61 -0.12
N ASP A 271 -11.12 16.36 -0.46
CA ASP A 271 -11.54 15.48 -1.57
C ASP A 271 -12.02 16.36 -2.73
N ASP A 272 -11.07 16.75 -3.59
CA ASP A 272 -11.31 17.73 -4.65
C ASP A 272 -11.99 17.10 -5.86
N THR A 273 -13.30 17.35 -5.97
CA THR A 273 -14.12 16.86 -7.09
C THR A 273 -14.12 17.80 -8.30
N SER A 274 -13.59 19.01 -8.16
CA SER A 274 -13.46 19.99 -9.25
C SER A 274 -12.23 19.74 -10.12
N GLY A 275 -11.14 19.31 -9.49
CA GLY A 275 -9.88 18.94 -10.11
C GLY A 275 -9.01 20.10 -10.57
N LEU A 276 -7.77 19.79 -10.93
CA LEU A 276 -6.77 20.75 -11.42
C LEU A 276 -6.49 20.55 -12.91
N SER A 277 -6.28 21.66 -13.62
CA SER A 277 -5.69 21.65 -14.96
C SER A 277 -4.17 21.87 -14.88
N THR A 278 -3.46 21.75 -16.00
CA THR A 278 -2.05 22.13 -16.10
C THR A 278 -1.84 23.56 -15.58
N SER A 279 -0.81 23.75 -14.77
CA SER A 279 -0.48 24.97 -14.00
C SER A 279 -1.50 25.38 -12.93
N GLY A 280 -2.53 24.55 -12.68
CA GLY A 280 -3.46 24.74 -11.55
C GLY A 280 -2.76 24.52 -10.21
N LEU A 281 -3.24 25.21 -9.18
CA LEU A 281 -2.75 25.13 -7.81
C LEU A 281 -3.94 25.02 -6.85
N SER A 282 -3.94 23.99 -6.02
CA SER A 282 -4.76 23.94 -4.80
C SER A 282 -3.85 24.11 -3.58
N GLN A 283 -4.34 24.80 -2.56
CA GLN A 283 -3.58 25.11 -1.36
C GLN A 283 -4.43 24.99 -0.10
N GLU A 284 -3.93 24.19 0.84
CA GLU A 284 -4.48 24.03 2.19
C GLU A 284 -3.41 24.42 3.23
N THR A 285 -3.84 24.64 4.47
CA THR A 285 -2.91 24.87 5.59
C THR A 285 -3.24 23.99 6.78
N ILE A 286 -2.20 23.59 7.52
CA ILE A 286 -2.35 22.86 8.77
C ILE A 286 -1.38 23.42 9.81
N SER A 287 -1.86 23.67 11.02
CA SER A 287 -1.06 24.24 12.10
C SER A 287 -0.61 23.16 13.06
N VAL A 288 0.71 23.06 13.25
CA VAL A 288 1.33 22.27 14.32
C VAL A 288 1.49 23.17 15.53
N THR A 289 0.76 22.88 16.61
CA THR A 289 0.81 23.67 17.84
C THR A 289 1.98 23.28 18.75
N THR A 290 2.43 22.02 18.66
CA THR A 290 3.48 21.48 19.52
C THR A 290 4.57 20.85 18.67
N ALA A 291 5.81 21.33 18.83
CA ALA A 291 6.94 20.75 18.13
C ALA A 291 7.17 19.29 18.53
N GLY A 292 7.79 18.52 17.64
CA GLY A 292 8.07 17.09 17.82
C GLY A 292 6.91 16.17 17.44
N GLN A 293 5.74 16.69 17.08
CA GLN A 293 4.64 15.90 16.53
C GLN A 293 5.03 15.28 15.17
N HIS A 294 4.36 14.18 14.82
CA HIS A 294 4.52 13.52 13.54
C HIS A 294 3.49 14.09 12.56
N LEU A 295 3.94 14.71 11.47
CA LEU A 295 3.09 15.15 10.36
C LEU A 295 3.33 14.27 9.14
N ARG A 296 2.27 13.67 8.62
CA ARG A 296 2.28 13.01 7.32
C ARG A 296 1.23 13.61 6.41
N VAL A 297 1.63 13.90 5.17
CA VAL A 297 0.76 14.45 4.13
C VAL A 297 0.77 13.48 2.96
N THR A 298 -0.39 13.13 2.43
CA THR A 298 -0.54 12.18 1.33
C THR A 298 -1.54 12.72 0.31
N LEU A 299 -1.07 12.89 -0.91
CA LEU A 299 -1.83 13.15 -2.12
C LEU A 299 -2.12 11.82 -2.81
N SER A 300 -3.34 11.62 -3.32
CA SER A 300 -3.66 10.52 -4.22
C SER A 300 -4.69 10.95 -5.25
N TRP A 301 -4.62 10.40 -6.46
CA TRP A 301 -5.63 10.62 -7.49
C TRP A 301 -5.94 9.36 -8.29
N THR A 302 -7.15 9.33 -8.84
CA THR A 302 -7.56 8.34 -9.85
C THR A 302 -7.23 8.92 -11.21
N ASP A 303 -6.12 8.47 -11.79
CA ASP A 303 -5.58 8.98 -13.04
C ASP A 303 -6.37 8.45 -14.26
N TYR A 304 -6.31 9.18 -15.37
CA TYR A 304 -6.87 8.71 -16.64
C TYR A 304 -6.17 7.41 -17.08
N PRO A 305 -6.86 6.42 -17.67
CA PRO A 305 -6.23 5.15 -18.07
C PRO A 305 -5.02 5.37 -18.99
N GLY A 306 -3.93 4.67 -18.68
CA GLY A 306 -2.73 4.66 -19.52
C GLY A 306 -2.87 3.75 -20.73
N SER A 307 -1.80 3.61 -21.52
CA SER A 307 -1.74 2.65 -22.62
C SER A 307 -0.78 1.52 -22.31
N ALA A 308 -1.17 0.28 -22.61
CA ALA A 308 -0.28 -0.88 -22.51
C ALA A 308 0.88 -0.87 -23.53
N LEU A 309 0.90 0.11 -24.45
CA LEU A 309 1.93 0.27 -25.47
C LEU A 309 2.94 1.37 -25.13
N THR A 310 2.76 2.09 -24.02
CA THR A 310 3.67 3.16 -23.59
C THR A 310 4.57 2.67 -22.46
N SER A 311 5.80 3.19 -22.42
CA SER A 311 6.78 2.88 -21.37
C SER A 311 6.43 3.49 -20.02
N LYS A 312 5.41 4.36 -19.97
CA LYS A 312 4.93 5.05 -18.77
C LYS A 312 3.42 5.03 -18.76
N ALA A 313 2.82 4.55 -17.67
CA ALA A 313 1.38 4.47 -17.54
C ALA A 313 0.77 5.80 -17.08
N LEU A 314 1.48 6.60 -16.27
CA LEU A 314 0.99 7.89 -15.75
C LEU A 314 0.62 8.85 -16.88
N VAL A 315 -0.57 9.45 -16.81
CA VAL A 315 -1.14 10.35 -17.82
C VAL A 315 -1.20 11.78 -17.30
N ASN A 316 -1.82 11.98 -16.13
CA ASN A 316 -1.87 13.27 -15.47
C ASN A 316 -0.87 13.29 -14.31
N ASP A 317 0.00 14.29 -14.34
CA ASP A 317 1.10 14.49 -13.40
C ASP A 317 0.75 15.62 -12.42
N LEU A 318 0.62 15.28 -11.14
CA LEU A 318 0.33 16.21 -10.04
C LEU A 318 1.47 16.14 -9.01
N ASP A 319 1.89 17.29 -8.49
CA ASP A 319 2.94 17.36 -7.45
C ASP A 319 2.35 17.76 -6.10
N LEU A 320 2.77 17.05 -5.05
CA LEU A 320 2.63 17.47 -3.67
C LEU A 320 3.84 18.32 -3.26
N GLU A 321 3.60 19.51 -2.72
CA GLU A 321 4.60 20.34 -2.05
C GLU A 321 4.13 20.66 -0.63
N VAL A 322 4.99 20.41 0.36
CA VAL A 322 4.78 20.84 1.75
C VAL A 322 5.76 21.96 2.07
N VAL A 323 5.26 23.18 2.21
CA VAL A 323 6.05 24.33 2.66
C VAL A 323 6.02 24.37 4.19
N THR A 324 7.20 24.28 4.81
CA THR A 324 7.33 24.29 6.27
C THR A 324 7.30 25.72 6.82
N PRO A 325 7.19 25.92 8.14
CA PRO A 325 7.14 27.25 8.75
C PRO A 325 8.34 28.15 8.46
N ASP A 326 9.50 27.58 8.12
CA ASP A 326 10.71 28.36 7.77
C ASP A 326 10.77 28.76 6.28
N GLY A 327 9.79 28.34 5.48
CA GLY A 327 9.69 28.61 4.04
C GLY A 327 10.36 27.56 3.15
N SER A 328 11.04 26.56 3.70
CA SER A 328 11.55 25.41 2.94
C SER A 328 10.39 24.59 2.35
N THR A 329 10.62 23.97 1.18
CA THR A 329 9.64 23.13 0.50
C THR A 329 10.13 21.69 0.44
N ILE A 330 9.29 20.75 0.86
CA ILE A 330 9.51 19.31 0.75
C ILE A 330 8.59 18.78 -0.34
N LEU A 331 9.16 18.07 -1.32
CA LEU A 331 8.40 17.47 -2.41
C LEU A 331 7.83 16.11 -2.00
N GLY A 332 6.68 15.77 -2.56
CA GLY A 332 6.11 14.43 -2.49
C GLY A 332 7.11 13.37 -2.91
N ASN A 333 7.18 12.29 -2.14
CA ASN A 333 8.08 11.16 -2.35
C ASN A 333 9.57 11.55 -2.46
N ALA A 334 9.99 12.68 -1.88
CA ALA A 334 11.39 13.14 -1.93
C ALA A 334 12.38 12.06 -1.47
N ALA A 335 12.04 11.28 -0.44
CA ALA A 335 12.85 10.20 0.12
C ALA A 335 12.52 8.79 -0.40
N ALA A 336 11.65 8.67 -1.42
CA ALA A 336 11.20 7.39 -1.94
C ALA A 336 12.24 6.67 -2.81
N ASP A 337 12.18 5.34 -2.80
CA ASP A 337 12.94 4.43 -3.65
C ASP A 337 12.43 4.45 -5.10
N LEU A 338 12.71 5.57 -5.78
CA LEU A 338 12.36 5.77 -7.18
C LEU A 338 13.61 5.66 -8.05
N THR A 339 13.43 5.05 -9.22
CA THR A 339 14.45 5.05 -10.26
C THR A 339 14.72 6.48 -10.75
N THR A 340 15.90 6.70 -11.36
CA THR A 340 16.25 7.99 -11.96
C THR A 340 15.26 8.43 -13.04
N ALA A 341 14.62 7.48 -13.76
CA ALA A 341 13.62 7.79 -14.77
C ALA A 341 12.33 8.38 -14.17
N CYS A 342 12.05 8.09 -12.89
CA CYS A 342 10.92 8.61 -12.14
C CYS A 342 11.25 9.87 -11.35
N ARG A 343 12.41 10.49 -11.58
CA ARG A 343 12.83 11.73 -10.92
C ARG A 343 13.10 12.83 -11.93
N SER A 344 12.51 14.00 -11.70
CA SER A 344 12.84 15.23 -12.43
C SER A 344 12.94 16.39 -11.45
N SER A 345 14.13 16.98 -11.32
CA SER A 345 14.41 18.03 -10.33
C SER A 345 14.02 17.66 -8.88
N GLY A 346 14.11 16.37 -8.55
CA GLY A 346 13.76 15.83 -7.23
C GLY A 346 12.29 15.40 -7.08
N ALA A 347 11.39 15.87 -7.94
CA ALA A 347 9.97 15.49 -7.90
C ALA A 347 9.73 14.09 -8.49
N ASP A 348 8.69 13.43 -7.99
CA ASP A 348 8.19 12.15 -8.51
C ASP A 348 7.48 12.37 -9.84
N ARG A 349 7.72 11.49 -10.81
CA ARG A 349 7.10 11.59 -12.13
C ARG A 349 6.38 10.32 -12.53
N CYS A 350 6.17 9.36 -11.65
CA CYS A 350 5.62 8.06 -12.02
C CYS A 350 4.37 7.71 -11.21
N ASN A 351 4.31 8.08 -9.94
CA ASN A 351 3.26 7.60 -9.03
C ASN A 351 2.00 8.46 -9.07
N THR A 352 0.86 7.84 -8.79
CA THR A 352 -0.44 8.53 -8.57
C THR A 352 -0.74 8.79 -7.10
N SER A 353 0.27 8.59 -6.25
CA SER A 353 0.24 8.86 -4.83
C SER A 353 1.58 9.44 -4.43
N GLU A 354 1.55 10.57 -3.74
CA GLU A 354 2.74 11.24 -3.25
C GLU A 354 2.59 11.53 -1.76
N SER A 355 3.64 11.26 -0.98
CA SER A 355 3.64 11.50 0.45
C SER A 355 4.85 12.30 0.91
N VAL A 356 4.64 13.10 1.96
CA VAL A 356 5.70 13.73 2.76
C VAL A 356 5.56 13.25 4.20
N ASP A 357 6.67 12.81 4.79
CA ASP A 357 6.72 12.30 6.17
C ASP A 357 7.70 13.11 7.03
N ILE A 358 7.18 13.90 7.96
CA ILE A 358 7.97 14.73 8.89
C ILE A 358 7.83 14.14 10.29
N LYS A 359 8.77 13.25 10.66
CA LYS A 359 8.73 12.49 11.92
C LYS A 359 8.72 13.37 13.17
N ALA A 360 9.32 14.57 13.10
CA ALA A 360 9.34 15.55 14.19
C ALA A 360 9.21 16.97 13.62
N THR A 361 8.02 17.55 13.69
CA THR A 361 7.72 18.89 13.16
C THR A 361 8.22 20.01 14.06
N THR A 362 8.56 21.15 13.49
CA THR A 362 8.58 22.43 14.21
C THR A 362 7.16 22.96 14.38
N ALA A 363 6.91 23.73 15.45
CA ALA A 363 5.62 24.40 15.61
C ALA A 363 5.47 25.52 14.58
N GLY A 364 4.26 25.69 14.04
CA GLY A 364 3.97 26.69 13.01
C GLY A 364 2.95 26.20 11.99
N THR A 365 2.73 27.00 10.97
CA THR A 365 1.80 26.67 9.88
C THR A 365 2.56 26.04 8.73
N TYR A 366 2.12 24.86 8.33
CA TYR A 366 2.57 24.19 7.11
C TYR A 366 1.56 24.49 6.01
N THR A 367 2.07 24.82 4.82
CA THR A 367 1.24 25.04 3.63
C THR A 367 1.35 23.82 2.72
N LEU A 368 0.22 23.19 2.44
CA LEU A 368 0.11 21.99 1.62
C LEU A 368 -0.36 22.41 0.24
N ARG A 369 0.42 22.14 -0.80
CA ARG A 369 0.10 22.53 -2.18
C ARG A 369 0.01 21.30 -3.06
N VAL A 370 -0.99 21.32 -3.94
CA VAL A 370 -1.13 20.34 -5.03
C VAL A 370 -1.06 21.12 -6.33
N ARG A 371 -0.11 20.78 -7.21
CA ARG A 371 0.08 21.43 -8.51
C ARG A 371 -0.28 20.50 -9.65
N GLY A 372 -0.99 21.01 -10.65
CA GLY A 372 -1.12 20.33 -11.94
C GLY A 372 0.12 20.59 -12.79
N ILE A 373 1.04 19.62 -12.89
CA ILE A 373 2.27 19.77 -13.69
C ILE A 373 1.98 19.55 -15.16
N SER A 374 1.34 18.43 -15.48
CA SER A 374 0.94 18.08 -16.84
C SER A 374 -0.36 17.29 -16.76
N VAL A 375 -1.48 17.96 -17.00
CA VAL A 375 -2.82 17.35 -17.00
C VAL A 375 -3.32 17.27 -18.43
N ALA A 376 -3.00 16.16 -19.11
CA ALA A 376 -3.42 15.90 -20.49
C ALA A 376 -4.94 15.66 -20.60
N TYR A 377 -5.52 15.02 -19.59
CA TYR A 377 -6.96 14.72 -19.52
C TYR A 377 -7.53 15.29 -18.23
N GLY A 378 -7.94 16.56 -18.28
CA GLY A 378 -8.34 17.33 -17.11
C GLY A 378 -9.78 17.84 -17.12
N PRO A 379 -10.20 18.50 -16.02
CA PRO A 379 -9.41 18.69 -14.79
C PRO A 379 -9.25 17.38 -14.01
N GLN A 380 -8.05 17.14 -13.44
CA GLN A 380 -7.74 15.95 -12.65
C GLN A 380 -8.16 16.14 -11.19
N ARG A 381 -9.15 15.36 -10.75
CA ARG A 381 -9.60 15.27 -9.36
C ARG A 381 -8.52 14.63 -8.48
N PHE A 382 -8.46 14.99 -7.21
CA PHE A 382 -7.48 14.42 -6.28
C PHE A 382 -8.02 14.44 -4.86
N ALA A 383 -7.39 13.67 -3.99
CA ALA A 383 -7.59 13.73 -2.55
C ALA A 383 -6.28 14.06 -1.85
N LEU A 384 -6.34 14.94 -0.87
CA LEU A 384 -5.23 15.32 -0.01
C LEU A 384 -5.61 15.05 1.45
N VAL A 385 -4.74 14.32 2.14
CA VAL A 385 -4.89 13.99 3.56
C VAL A 385 -3.65 14.49 4.29
N ALA A 386 -3.85 15.18 5.41
CA ALA A 386 -2.76 15.49 6.33
C ALA A 386 -3.12 15.07 7.75
N ARG A 387 -2.21 14.35 8.39
CA ARG A 387 -2.38 13.84 9.74
C ARG A 387 -1.28 14.37 10.64
N ILE A 388 -1.68 14.97 11.76
CA ILE A 388 -0.79 15.28 12.88
C ILE A 388 -1.10 14.30 14.00
N ALA A 389 -0.07 13.59 14.47
CA ALA A 389 -0.17 12.67 15.59
C ALA A 389 0.94 12.96 16.61
N PRO A 390 0.78 12.51 17.87
CA PRO A 390 1.89 12.47 18.83
C PRO A 390 3.05 11.66 18.24
N ASN A 391 4.29 11.98 18.61
CA ASN A 391 5.44 11.24 18.12
C ASN A 391 5.32 9.76 18.52
N PRO A 392 5.42 8.79 17.59
CA PRO A 392 5.35 7.37 17.93
C PRO A 392 6.45 6.94 18.91
N LEU A 393 7.57 7.67 19.03
CA LEU A 393 8.59 7.44 20.05
C LEU A 393 8.11 7.71 21.50
N LEU A 394 6.90 8.25 21.69
CA LEU A 394 6.36 8.60 23.00
C LEU A 394 5.05 7.87 23.38
N THR A 395 4.40 7.12 22.50
CA THR A 395 3.11 6.48 22.85
C THR A 395 2.79 5.19 22.09
N TYR A 396 2.52 4.16 22.91
CA TYR A 396 1.62 3.00 22.68
C TYR A 396 2.18 1.76 21.96
N LEU A 397 2.82 0.88 22.74
CA LEU A 397 2.47 -0.55 22.67
C LEU A 397 1.09 -0.70 23.30
N PRO A 398 0.04 -1.10 22.57
CA PRO A 398 -1.15 -1.63 23.22
C PRO A 398 -0.69 -2.89 23.96
N GLN A 399 -0.70 -2.86 25.29
CA GLN A 399 -0.66 -4.10 26.04
C GLN A 399 -1.94 -4.86 25.67
N LEU A 400 -1.79 -5.93 24.90
CA LEU A 400 -2.85 -6.88 24.68
C LEU A 400 -3.33 -7.36 26.08
N PRO A 401 -4.64 -7.40 26.35
CA PRO A 401 -5.12 -8.01 27.58
C PRO A 401 -4.61 -9.45 27.65
N GLN A 402 -4.03 -9.81 28.79
CA GLN A 402 -3.54 -11.15 29.11
C GLN A 402 -4.63 -12.21 29.05
#